data_AF-A0A3R7YN51-F1
#
_entry.id   AF-A0A3R7YN51-F1
#
_cell.length_a   1.000
_cell.length_b   1.000
_cell.length_c   1.000
_cell.angle_alpha   90.00
_cell.angle_beta   90.00
_cell.angle_gamma   90.00
#
_symmetry.space_group_name_H-M   'P 1'
#
loop_
_entity.id
_entity.type
_entity.pdbx_description
1 polymer ?
#
loop_
_entity_poly.entity_id
_entity_poly.type
_entity_poly.pdbx_seq_one_letter_code
_entity_poly.pdbx_strand_id
1 'polypeptide(L)'
;MLIPKEYATICGALGMILLAYSWHKRHQSGVSRPAQIGWMLVALYFFNESAYYFEIGDLVLTVMTALALPLGVGLVIAEARSLTKRDRDAL
;
A
#
# COMPACT_ATOMS: atom_id res chain seq x y z
N MET A 1 6.88 15.99 9.52
CA MET A 1 6.64 14.52 9.57
C MET A 1 5.37 14.23 10.35
N LEU A 2 4.50 13.33 9.88
CA LEU A 2 3.22 12.98 10.54
C LEU A 2 3.38 11.85 11.58
N ILE A 3 4.32 10.92 11.34
CA ILE A 3 4.64 9.77 12.19
C ILE A 3 6.16 9.73 12.37
N PRO A 4 6.69 9.37 13.56
CA PRO A 4 8.14 9.22 13.74
C PRO A 4 8.69 8.13 12.82
N LYS A 5 9.89 8.37 12.27
CA LYS A 5 10.52 7.55 11.22
C LYS A 5 10.57 6.06 11.57
N GLU A 6 10.80 5.75 12.84
CA GLU A 6 10.85 4.39 13.39
C GLU A 6 9.52 3.63 13.16
N TYR A 7 8.39 4.23 13.54
CA TYR A 7 7.07 3.62 13.38
C TYR A 7 6.67 3.54 11.90
N ALA A 8 6.99 4.57 11.11
CA ALA A 8 6.71 4.55 9.67
C ALA A 8 7.45 3.38 8.99
N THR A 9 8.72 3.17 9.32
CA THR A 9 9.53 2.06 8.77
C THR A 9 8.95 0.70 9.17
N ILE A 10 8.51 0.54 10.42
CA ILE A 10 7.85 -0.68 10.89
C ILE A 10 6.54 -0.92 10.12
N CYS A 11 5.71 0.12 9.93
CA CYS A 11 4.49 0.05 9.14
C CYS A 11 4.77 -0.35 7.68
N GLY A 12 5.77 0.26 7.05
CA GLY A 12 6.19 -0.08 5.69
C GLY A 12 6.67 -1.53 5.58
N ALA A 13 7.51 -1.98 6.51
CA ALA A 13 8.00 -3.36 6.57
C ALA A 13 6.85 -4.36 6.75
N LEU A 14 5.92 -4.10 7.67
CA LEU A 14 4.72 -4.91 7.85
C LEU A 14 3.89 -4.96 6.57
N GLY A 15 3.69 -3.82 5.91
CA GLY A 15 2.97 -3.73 4.63
C GLY A 15 3.62 -4.58 3.53
N MET A 16 4.94 -4.57 3.42
CA MET A 16 5.69 -5.41 2.47
C MET A 16 5.57 -6.90 2.80
N ILE A 17 5.61 -7.29 4.08
CA ILE A 17 5.43 -8.68 4.50
C ILE A 17 4.01 -9.17 4.16
N LEU A 18 2.99 -8.34 4.40
CA LEU A 18 1.60 -8.63 4.04
C LEU A 18 1.42 -8.81 2.53
N LEU A 19 2.05 -7.98 1.72
CA LEU A 19 2.06 -8.11 0.25
C LEU A 19 2.79 -9.39 -0.19
N ALA A 20 3.95 -9.70 0.38
CA ALA A 20 4.70 -10.92 0.07
C ALA A 20 3.90 -12.18 0.45
N TYR A 21 3.23 -12.18 1.60
CA TYR A 21 2.35 -13.25 2.02
C TYR A 21 1.15 -13.41 1.07
N SER A 22 0.53 -12.28 0.68
CA SER A 22 -0.55 -12.27 -0.29
C SER A 22 -0.12 -12.79 -1.65
N TRP A 23 1.10 -12.48 -2.09
CA TRP A 23 1.65 -12.97 -3.34
C TRP A 23 1.87 -14.48 -3.29
N HIS A 24 2.49 -14.97 -2.21
CA HIS A 24 2.75 -16.40 -2.03
C HIS A 24 1.47 -17.25 -2.08
N LYS A 25 0.36 -16.72 -1.54
CA LYS A 25 -0.93 -17.40 -1.55
C LYS A 25 -1.87 -16.97 -2.70
N ARG A 26 -1.39 -16.27 -3.73
CA ARG A 26 -2.21 -15.72 -4.83
C ARG A 26 -3.11 -16.73 -5.55
N HIS A 27 -2.73 -18.01 -5.53
CA HIS A 27 -3.47 -19.13 -6.13
C HIS A 27 -4.65 -19.65 -5.29
N GLN A 28 -4.78 -19.25 -4.02
CA GLN A 28 -5.91 -19.60 -3.16
C GLN A 28 -6.98 -18.50 -3.20
N SER A 29 -8.25 -18.92 -3.34
CA SER A 29 -9.42 -18.05 -3.26
C SER A 29 -9.47 -17.36 -1.89
N GLY A 30 -9.58 -16.03 -1.84
CA GLY A 30 -9.73 -15.26 -0.58
C GLY A 30 -8.49 -14.52 -0.06
N VAL A 31 -7.35 -14.58 -0.74
CA VAL A 31 -6.07 -14.00 -0.28
C VAL A 31 -5.94 -12.49 -0.52
N SER A 32 -6.99 -11.82 -0.99
CA SER A 32 -6.89 -10.42 -1.40
C SER A 32 -7.03 -9.38 -0.27
N ARG A 33 -7.53 -9.78 0.91
CA ARG A 33 -7.62 -8.91 2.10
C ARG A 33 -6.24 -8.47 2.65
N PRO A 34 -5.25 -9.38 2.83
CA PRO A 34 -3.91 -8.97 3.25
C PRO A 34 -3.21 -8.07 2.22
N ALA A 35 -3.46 -8.24 0.91
CA ALA A 35 -2.95 -7.30 -0.10
C ALA A 35 -3.50 -5.88 0.07
N GLN A 36 -4.81 -5.73 0.31
CA GLN A 36 -5.42 -4.41 0.53
C GLN A 36 -4.79 -3.67 1.72
N ILE A 37 -4.62 -4.38 2.83
CA ILE A 37 -3.97 -3.85 4.03
C ILE A 37 -2.51 -3.50 3.71
N GLY A 38 -1.79 -4.38 3.02
CA GLY A 38 -0.41 -4.14 2.61
C GLY A 38 -0.23 -2.90 1.73
N TRP A 39 -1.09 -2.70 0.73
CA TRP A 39 -1.07 -1.51 -0.13
C TRP A 39 -1.33 -0.21 0.65
N MET A 40 -2.24 -0.23 1.63
CA MET A 40 -2.50 0.94 2.50
C MET A 40 -1.30 1.27 3.39
N LEU A 41 -0.69 0.26 4.04
CA LEU A 41 0.47 0.47 4.90
C LEU A 41 1.69 0.99 4.13
N VAL A 42 1.95 0.45 2.94
CA VAL A 42 3.05 0.91 2.07
C VAL A 42 2.79 2.33 1.56
N ALA A 43 1.56 2.63 1.12
CA ALA A 43 1.19 3.96 0.66
C ALA A 43 1.34 5.03 1.77
N LEU A 44 0.93 4.69 2.99
CA LEU A 44 1.09 5.55 4.16
C LEU A 44 2.57 5.80 4.51
N TYR A 45 3.40 4.76 4.43
CA TYR A 45 4.84 4.87 4.65
C TYR A 45 5.49 5.87 3.68
N PHE A 46 5.25 5.70 2.37
CA PHE A 46 5.80 6.62 1.37
C PHE A 46 5.25 8.04 1.54
N PHE A 47 3.97 8.19 1.84
CA PHE A 47 3.37 9.51 2.07
C PHE A 47 3.99 10.23 3.28
N ASN A 48 4.36 9.51 4.34
CA ASN A 48 5.00 10.13 5.51
C ASN A 48 6.34 10.81 5.19
N GLU A 49 7.09 10.29 4.21
CA GLU A 49 8.35 10.89 3.74
C GLU A 49 8.15 12.09 2.80
N SER A 50 6.93 12.35 2.31
CA SER A 50 6.67 13.48 1.39
C SER A 50 7.06 14.84 1.99
N ALA A 51 6.83 15.02 3.30
CA ALA A 51 7.21 16.23 4.01
C ALA A 51 8.74 16.39 4.10
N TYR A 52 9.48 15.29 4.28
CA TYR A 52 10.95 15.31 4.30
C TYR A 52 11.50 15.70 2.92
N TYR A 53 10.95 15.14 1.85
CA TYR A 53 11.38 15.47 0.49
C TYR A 53 11.05 16.92 0.10
N PHE A 54 9.97 17.47 0.65
CA PHE A 54 9.62 18.87 0.46
C PHE A 54 10.62 19.80 1.15
N GLU A 55 11.06 19.46 2.37
CA GLU A 55 12.03 20.24 3.13
C GLU A 55 13.42 20.29 2.48
N ILE A 56 13.85 19.20 1.83
CA ILE A 56 15.14 19.16 1.12
C ILE A 56 15.06 19.75 -0.30
N GLY A 57 13.88 20.23 -0.73
CA GLY A 57 13.67 20.87 -2.03
C GLY A 57 13.55 19.90 -3.22
N ASP A 58 13.33 18.61 -2.98
CA ASP A 58 13.16 17.62 -4.05
C ASP A 58 11.70 17.51 -4.50
N LEU A 59 11.32 18.37 -5.45
CA LEU A 59 9.95 18.47 -5.93
C LEU A 59 9.43 17.16 -6.56
N VAL A 60 10.29 16.45 -7.31
CA VAL A 60 9.88 15.22 -8.00
C VAL A 60 9.51 14.17 -6.96
N LEU A 61 10.39 13.97 -5.99
CA LEU A 61 10.20 12.93 -4.99
C LEU A 61 9.05 13.28 -4.02
N THR A 62 8.86 14.57 -3.70
CA THR A 62 7.67 15.04 -2.97
C THR A 62 6.38 14.68 -3.69
N VAL A 63 6.26 14.96 -4.99
CA VAL A 63 5.04 14.67 -5.75
C VAL A 63 4.81 13.16 -5.83
N MET A 64 5.85 12.37 -6.09
CA MET A 64 5.73 10.90 -6.16
C MET A 64 5.26 10.29 -4.84
N THR A 65 5.83 10.76 -3.73
CA THR A 65 5.48 10.27 -2.38
C THR A 65 4.13 10.79 -1.91
N ALA A 66 3.75 12.02 -2.25
CA ALA A 66 2.41 12.55 -1.99
C ALA A 66 1.32 11.77 -2.75
N LEU A 67 1.60 11.41 -4.02
CA LEU A 67 0.70 10.60 -4.84
C LEU A 67 0.64 9.12 -4.42
N ALA A 68 1.56 8.65 -3.59
CA ALA A 68 1.54 7.27 -3.11
C ALA A 68 0.23 6.93 -2.38
N LEU A 69 -0.35 7.89 -1.64
CA LEU A 69 -1.59 7.70 -0.89
C LEU A 69 -2.83 7.49 -1.78
N PRO A 70 -3.14 8.39 -2.75
CA PRO A 70 -4.24 8.15 -3.69
C PRO A 70 -4.01 6.92 -4.57
N LEU A 71 -2.76 6.63 -4.98
CA LEU A 71 -2.43 5.41 -5.73
C LEU A 71 -2.69 4.14 -4.89
N GLY A 72 -2.31 4.15 -3.61
CA GLY A 72 -2.59 3.06 -2.67
C GLY A 72 -4.09 2.77 -2.55
N VAL A 73 -4.92 3.81 -2.41
CA VAL A 73 -6.38 3.68 -2.41
C VAL A 73 -6.88 3.09 -3.72
N GLY A 74 -6.35 3.54 -4.87
CA GLY A 74 -6.67 2.99 -6.18
C GLY A 74 -6.40 1.49 -6.28
N LEU A 75 -5.26 1.04 -5.74
CA LEU A 75 -4.87 -0.38 -5.71
C LEU A 75 -5.77 -1.20 -4.78
N VAL A 76 -6.17 -0.66 -3.62
CA VAL A 76 -7.14 -1.31 -2.74
C VAL A 76 -8.49 -1.51 -3.44
N ILE A 77 -8.98 -0.50 -4.17
CA ILE A 77 -10.24 -0.59 -4.92
C ILE A 77 -10.11 -1.58 -6.08
N ALA A 78 -8.99 -1.56 -6.81
CA ALA A 78 -8.73 -2.51 -7.89
C ALA A 78 -8.78 -3.94 -7.34
N GLU A 79 -8.18 -4.18 -6.18
CA GLU A 79 -8.13 -5.51 -5.60
C GLU A 79 -9.43 -5.95 -4.92
N ALA A 80 -10.23 -5.01 -4.42
CA ALA A 80 -11.61 -5.26 -4.05
C ALA A 80 -12.48 -5.69 -5.25
N ARG A 81 -12.28 -5.08 -6.42
CA ARG A 81 -12.98 -5.48 -7.66
C ARG A 81 -12.54 -6.85 -8.16
N SER A 82 -11.26 -7.19 -8.03
CA SER A 82 -10.73 -8.53 -8.35
C SER A 82 -11.40 -9.62 -7.49
N LEU A 83 -11.64 -9.33 -6.19
CA LEU A 83 -12.38 -10.23 -5.30
C LEU A 83 -13.81 -10.49 -5.78
N THR A 84 -14.56 -9.43 -6.08
CA THR A 84 -15.97 -9.55 -6.52
C THR A 84 -16.11 -10.38 -7.80
N LYS A 85 -15.12 -10.34 -8.71
CA LYS A 85 -15.10 -11.21 -9.90
C LYS A 85 -14.88 -12.68 -9.54
N ARG A 86 -13.85 -12.98 -8.74
CA ARG A 86 -13.55 -14.36 -8.31
C ARG A 86 -14.70 -15.01 -7.55
N ASP A 87 -15.39 -14.25 -6.70
CA ASP A 87 -16.54 -14.74 -5.92
C ASP A 87 -17.74 -15.06 -6.82
N ARG A 88 -17.89 -14.31 -7.92
CA ARG A 88 -18.92 -14.54 -8.94
C ARG A 88 -18.64 -15.76 -9.80
N ASP A 89 -17.38 -16.04 -10.11
CA ASP A 89 -16.96 -17.20 -10.92
C ASP A 89 -17.04 -18.53 -10.14
N ALA A 90 -17.22 -18.48 -8.81
CA ALA A 90 -17.34 -19.65 -7.94
C ALA A 90 -18.80 -20.10 -7.67
N LEU A 91 -19.79 -19.36 -8.19
CA LEU A 91 -21.23 -19.65 -8.12
C LEU A 91 -21.72 -20.22 -9.46
#